data_AF-A0A9X9SP46-F1
#
_entry.id   AF-A0A9X9SP46-F1
#
_cell.length_a   1.000
_cell.length_b   1.000
_cell.length_c   1.000
_cell.angle_alpha   90.00
_cell.angle_beta   90.00
_cell.angle_gamma   90.00
#
_symmetry.space_group_name_H-M   'P 1'
#
loop_
_entity.id
_entity.type
_entity.pdbx_description
1 polymer ?
#
loop_
_entity_poly.entity_id
_entity_poly.type
_entity_poly.pdbx_seq_one_letter_code
_entity_poly.pdbx_strand_id
1 'polypeptide(L)'
;MKQIKSISLLRLVKLCQLMLLILSAYLAAAHFGMLISSLPLILCFLLELFVPSDYKWGFAGRKNVFLTNVSPHIENTILLVLVVLLSALAVSFTF
;
A
#
# COMPACT_ATOMS: atom_id res chain seq x y z
N MET A 1 2.42 21.38 4.67
CA MET A 1 2.56 20.50 3.48
C MET A 1 1.24 20.52 2.70
N LYS A 2 1.27 20.64 1.37
CA LYS A 2 0.05 20.55 0.54
C LYS A 2 -0.37 19.09 0.45
N GLN A 3 -1.50 18.74 1.05
CA GLN A 3 -2.08 17.40 0.94
C GLN A 3 -2.77 17.22 -0.42
N ILE A 4 -2.81 15.98 -0.91
CA ILE A 4 -3.48 15.64 -2.16
C ILE A 4 -4.99 15.85 -2.00
N LYS A 5 -5.57 16.69 -2.86
CA LYS A 5 -7.01 17.02 -2.82
C LYS A 5 -7.86 16.21 -3.80
N SER A 6 -7.24 15.61 -4.83
CA SER A 6 -7.96 14.83 -5.84
C SER A 6 -8.02 13.36 -5.46
N ILE A 7 -9.21 12.76 -5.57
CA ILE A 7 -9.41 11.33 -5.33
C ILE A 7 -8.68 10.45 -6.35
N SER A 8 -8.51 10.93 -7.59
CA SER A 8 -7.76 10.21 -8.63
C SER A 8 -6.28 10.11 -8.30
N LEU A 9 -5.69 11.19 -7.78
CA LEU A 9 -4.30 11.19 -7.31
C LEU A 9 -4.14 10.32 -6.05
N LEU A 10 -5.13 10.30 -5.15
CA LEU A 10 -5.11 9.41 -3.98
C LEU A 10 -5.12 7.93 -4.39
N ARG A 11 -5.94 7.55 -5.37
CA ARG A 11 -5.93 6.19 -5.94
C ARG A 11 -4.58 5.84 -6.54
N LEU A 12 -3.98 6.76 -7.30
CA LEU A 12 -2.66 6.56 -7.90
C LEU A 12 -1.59 6.33 -6.83
N VAL A 13 -1.58 7.14 -5.77
CA VAL A 13 -0.64 6.98 -4.66
C VAL A 13 -0.84 5.64 -3.96
N LYS A 14 -2.08 5.25 -3.67
CA LYS A 14 -2.36 3.94 -3.05
C LYS A 14 -1.96 2.76 -3.95
N LEU A 15 -2.17 2.85 -5.26
CA LEU A 15 -1.69 1.85 -6.22
C LEU A 15 -0.17 1.78 -6.25
N CYS A 16 0.51 2.94 -6.25
CA CYS A 16 1.97 3.00 -6.22
C CYS A 16 2.54 2.39 -4.93
N GLN A 17 1.93 2.69 -3.78
CA GLN A 17 2.29 2.06 -2.50
C GLN A 17 2.11 0.53 -2.54
N LEU A 18 1.01 0.04 -3.13
CA LEU A 18 0.76 -1.39 -3.27
C LEU A 18 1.82 -2.07 -4.14
N MET A 19 2.20 -1.45 -5.27
CA MET A 19 3.30 -1.95 -6.12
C MET A 19 4.65 -1.96 -5.39
N LEU A 20 4.96 -0.90 -4.63
CA LEU A 20 6.19 -0.83 -3.83
C LEU A 20 6.24 -1.88 -2.71
N LEU A 21 5.11 -2.18 -2.08
CA LEU A 21 4.98 -3.25 -1.08
C LEU A 21 5.27 -4.62 -1.70
N ILE A 22 4.66 -4.92 -2.85
CA ILE A 22 4.90 -6.18 -3.58
C ILE A 22 6.36 -6.26 -4.02
N LEU A 23 6.93 -5.16 -4.51
CA LEU A 23 8.34 -5.09 -4.91
C LEU A 23 9.27 -5.35 -3.71
N SER A 24 9.00 -4.74 -2.55
CA SER A 24 9.76 -5.00 -1.32
C SER A 24 9.70 -6.47 -0.92
N ALA A 25 8.50 -7.06 -0.89
CA ALA A 25 8.31 -8.47 -0.55
C ALA A 25 9.06 -9.40 -1.52
N TYR A 26 8.99 -9.12 -2.82
CA TYR A 26 9.72 -9.86 -3.83
C TYR A 26 11.24 -9.75 -3.65
N LEU A 27 11.78 -8.55 -3.43
CA LEU A 27 13.21 -8.37 -3.18
C LEU A 27 13.67 -9.10 -1.91
N ALA A 28 12.86 -9.05 -0.84
CA ALA A 28 13.15 -9.77 0.39
C ALA A 28 13.16 -11.28 0.17
N ALA A 29 12.23 -11.80 -0.62
CA ALA A 29 12.10 -13.23 -0.90
C ALA A 29 13.19 -13.73 -1.87
N ALA A 30 13.60 -12.91 -2.85
CA ALA A 30 14.73 -13.18 -3.73
C ALA A 30 16.11 -13.02 -3.05
N HIS A 31 16.16 -12.99 -1.72
CA HIS A 31 17.37 -12.86 -0.91
C HIS A 31 18.27 -11.65 -1.24
N PHE A 32 17.70 -10.58 -1.82
CA PHE A 32 18.43 -9.33 -1.93
C PHE A 32 18.72 -8.76 -0.54
N GLY A 33 19.88 -8.12 -0.40
CA GLY A 33 20.33 -7.56 0.88
C GLY A 33 19.27 -6.69 1.55
N MET A 34 19.21 -6.76 2.88
CA MET A 34 18.17 -6.16 3.73
C MET A 34 17.95 -4.65 3.45
N LEU A 35 19.01 -3.93 3.09
CA LEU A 35 18.93 -2.52 2.69
C LEU A 35 18.12 -2.32 1.41
N ILE A 36 18.35 -3.14 0.38
CA ILE A 36 17.70 -3.00 -0.93
C ILE A 36 16.22 -3.38 -0.83
N SER A 37 15.88 -4.42 -0.05
CA SER A 37 14.49 -4.84 0.16
C SER A 37 13.70 -3.86 1.05
N SER A 38 14.35 -3.11 1.93
CA SER A 38 13.72 -2.09 2.78
C SER A 38 13.45 -0.75 2.06
N LEU A 39 14.18 -0.45 0.99
CA LEU A 39 14.11 0.82 0.27
C LEU A 39 12.69 1.15 -0.26
N PRO A 40 11.95 0.20 -0.87
CA PRO A 40 10.58 0.44 -1.30
C PRO A 40 9.61 0.69 -0.13
N LEU A 41 9.87 0.15 1.07
CA LEU A 41 9.06 0.41 2.27
C LEU A 41 9.22 1.86 2.75
N ILE A 42 10.45 2.39 2.70
CA ILE A 42 10.73 3.79 3.04
C ILE A 42 9.99 4.72 2.07
N LEU A 43 10.01 4.40 0.77
CA LEU A 43 9.24 5.12 -0.26
C LEU A 43 7.73 5.05 -0.02
N CYS A 44 7.20 3.90 0.41
CA CYS A 44 5.79 3.77 0.82
C CYS A 44 5.42 4.72 1.94
N PHE A 45 6.26 4.82 2.98
CA PHE A 45 6.04 5.70 4.13
C PHE A 45 6.10 7.18 3.73
N LEU A 46 7.05 7.55 2.86
CA LEU A 46 7.15 8.90 2.30
C LEU A 46 5.92 9.29 1.48
N LEU A 47 5.37 8.37 0.69
CA LEU A 47 4.14 8.60 -0.05
C LEU A 47 2.94 8.82 0.88
N GLU A 48 2.88 8.14 2.03
CA GLU A 48 1.78 8.27 2.99
C GLU A 48 1.73 9.63 3.68
N LEU A 49 2.87 10.33 3.78
CA LEU A 49 2.93 11.71 4.30
C LEU A 49 2.15 12.72 3.45
N PHE A 50 1.95 12.44 2.16
CA PHE A 50 1.17 13.29 1.25
C PHE A 50 -0.33 12.96 1.23
N VAL A 51 -0.71 11.82 1.82
CA VAL A 51 -2.10 11.35 1.91
C VAL A 51 -2.80 12.01 3.10
N PRO A 52 -3.98 12.64 2.92
CA PRO A 52 -4.76 13.18 4.03
C PRO A 52 -5.14 12.09 5.03
N SER A 53 -5.21 12.43 6.32
CA SER A 53 -5.55 11.49 7.40
C SER A 53 -6.84 10.72 7.14
N ASP A 54 -7.83 11.35 6.51
CA ASP A 54 -9.12 10.76 6.18
C ASP A 54 -9.01 9.53 5.25
N TYR A 55 -7.96 9.46 4.43
CA TYR A 55 -7.78 8.43 3.40
C TYR A 55 -6.60 7.49 3.70
N LYS A 56 -6.00 7.58 4.89
CA LYS A 56 -4.87 6.73 5.29
C LYS A 56 -5.23 5.24 5.33
N TRP A 57 -4.20 4.40 5.28
CA TRP A 57 -4.37 2.95 5.44
C TRP A 57 -4.74 2.58 6.88
N GLY A 58 -5.40 1.43 7.04
CA GLY A 58 -5.76 0.88 8.36
C GLY A 58 -6.95 1.57 9.05
N PHE A 59 -7.02 1.46 10.37
CA PHE A 59 -8.18 1.95 11.15
C PHE A 59 -8.31 3.48 11.20
N ALA A 60 -7.31 4.21 10.71
CA ALA A 60 -7.31 5.67 10.67
C ALA A 60 -8.09 6.26 9.47
N GLY A 61 -8.34 5.46 8.41
CA GLY A 61 -9.08 5.89 7.24
C GLY A 61 -10.58 6.01 7.53
N ARG A 62 -11.11 7.23 7.41
CA ARG A 62 -12.56 7.54 7.58
C ARG A 62 -13.31 7.59 6.26
N LYS A 63 -12.60 7.67 5.13
CA LYS A 63 -13.17 7.80 3.79
C LYS A 63 -12.59 6.77 2.84
N ASN A 64 -13.45 6.34 1.93
CA ASN A 64 -13.15 5.37 0.89
C ASN A 64 -12.39 6.01 -0.25
N VAL A 65 -11.47 5.26 -0.85
CA VAL A 65 -10.69 5.70 -2.00
C VAL A 65 -11.15 4.96 -3.27
N PHE A 66 -11.51 3.68 -3.14
CA PHE A 66 -11.85 2.79 -4.25
C PHE A 66 -13.33 2.42 -4.31
N LEU A 67 -13.97 2.08 -3.18
CA LEU A 67 -15.32 1.53 -3.16
C LEU A 67 -16.27 2.48 -2.43
N THR A 68 -17.07 3.27 -3.15
CA THR A 68 -17.96 4.28 -2.55
C THR A 68 -19.14 3.74 -1.74
N ASN A 69 -19.52 2.47 -1.92
CA ASN A 69 -20.73 1.87 -1.31
C ASN A 69 -20.46 0.93 -0.12
N VAL A 70 -19.23 0.89 0.39
CA VAL A 70 -18.82 -0.06 1.44
C VAL A 70 -18.27 0.71 2.62
N SER A 71 -18.21 0.16 3.83
CA SER A 71 -17.58 0.89 4.94
C SER A 71 -16.06 1.03 4.71
N PRO A 72 -15.40 2.11 5.18
CA PRO A 72 -13.96 2.29 5.05
C PRO A 72 -13.15 1.15 5.68
N HIS A 73 -13.68 0.56 6.75
CA HIS A 73 -13.09 -0.60 7.38
C HIS A 73 -13.10 -1.81 6.45
N ILE A 74 -14.22 -2.08 5.77
CA ILE A 74 -14.31 -3.21 4.83
C ILE A 74 -13.40 -2.97 3.62
N GLU A 75 -13.34 -1.75 3.06
CA GLU A 75 -12.40 -1.44 1.96
C GLU A 75 -10.94 -1.71 2.38
N ASN A 76 -10.55 -1.27 3.57
CA ASN A 76 -9.21 -1.52 4.09
C ASN A 76 -8.95 -3.00 4.39
N THR A 77 -9.95 -3.76 4.87
CA THR A 77 -9.82 -5.21 5.05
C THR A 77 -9.64 -5.93 3.72
N ILE A 78 -10.41 -5.57 2.69
CA ILE A 78 -10.26 -6.16 1.34
C ILE A 78 -8.86 -5.88 0.79
N LEU A 79 -8.39 -4.63 0.91
CA LEU A 79 -7.04 -4.27 0.49
C LEU A 79 -5.96 -5.01 1.28
N LEU A 80 -6.14 -5.21 2.59
CA LEU A 80 -5.21 -5.98 3.42
C LEU A 80 -5.14 -7.43 2.95
N VAL A 81 -6.29 -8.08 2.76
CA VAL A 81 -6.38 -9.47 2.27
C VAL A 81 -5.69 -9.59 0.90
N LEU A 82 -5.91 -8.63 0.01
CA LEU A 82 -5.27 -8.60 -1.30
C LEU A 82 -3.75 -8.50 -1.19
N VAL A 83 -3.23 -7.63 -0.32
CA VAL A 83 -1.78 -7.49 -0.09
C VAL A 83 -1.19 -8.77 0.49
N VAL A 84 -1.87 -9.42 1.44
CA VAL A 84 -1.41 -10.69 2.02
C VAL A 84 -1.37 -11.80 0.97
N LEU A 85 -2.40 -11.92 0.12
CA LEU A 85 -2.43 -12.91 -0.96
C LEU A 85 -1.32 -12.66 -1.98
N LEU A 86 -1.13 -11.41 -2.41
CA LEU A 86 -0.10 -11.04 -3.38
C LEU A 86 1.32 -11.24 -2.84
N SER A 87 1.55 -10.93 -1.57
CA SER A 87 2.84 -11.17 -0.93
C SER A 87 3.13 -12.66 -0.76
N ALA A 88 2.14 -13.46 -0.32
CA ALA A 88 2.29 -14.92 -0.25
C ALA A 88 2.57 -15.53 -1.63
N LEU A 89 1.90 -15.04 -2.67
CA LEU A 89 2.15 -15.44 -4.05
C LEU A 89 3.58 -15.08 -4.49
N ALA A 90 4.03 -13.85 -4.25
CA ALA A 90 5.37 -13.39 -4.58
C ALA A 90 6.47 -14.24 -3.92
N VAL A 91 6.28 -14.61 -2.65
CA VAL A 91 7.19 -15.50 -1.90
C VAL A 91 7.17 -16.93 -2.47
N SER A 92 6.02 -17.40 -2.93
CA SER A 92 5.89 -18.76 -3.49
C SER A 92 6.61 -18.91 -4.84
N PHE A 93 6.79 -17.82 -5.60
CA PHE A 93 7.53 -17.83 -6.87
C PHE A 93 9.05 -17.69 -6.72
N THR A 94 9.55 -17.41 -5.51
CA THR A 94 10.99 -17.27 -5.23
C THR A 94 11.63 -18.53 -4.64
N PHE A 95 10.86 -19.60 -4.41
CA PHE A 95 11.34 -20.92 -4.00
C PHE A 95 11.55 -21.87 -5.19
#